data_AF-A0A2N3IBG4-F1
#
_entry.id   AF-A0A2N3IBG4-F1
#
_cell.length_a   1.000
_cell.length_b   1.000
_cell.length_c   1.000
_cell.angle_alpha   90.00
_cell.angle_beta   90.00
_cell.angle_gamma   90.00
#
_symmetry.space_group_name_H-M   'P 1'
#
loop_
_entity.id
_entity.type
_entity.pdbx_description
1 polymer ?
#
loop_
_entity_poly.entity_id
_entity_poly.type
_entity_poly.pdbx_seq_one_letter_code
_entity_poly.pdbx_strand_id
1 'polypeptide(L)'
;MVRFSVKYLPTALFSLKDSNATNSGAKSLFLPSPYSVKMALLNQIITIEGVEIFNPKEEETTKGKKKKLQESEIFEAIRDAKISFYLPQGSKFCVNNAFVKILKIKEDKSSKKDKEAGKIFEPGFQETISFREYIQITHPLEIIFEVSDTSQEVFLKNYLHKINYFGKRGCFFQFLEYNDNPPEANVVPFDVKKGLSGILQKYDDFDELVTFEMVNNFSGKSTKRKEEIWVLPLRSRTSSKSYTSYVSI
;
A
#
# COMPACT_ATOMS: atom_id res chain seq x y z
N MET A 1 9.21 -22.03 6.75
CA MET A 1 9.08 -20.78 5.97
C MET A 1 8.95 -21.19 4.51
N VAL A 2 7.87 -20.80 3.86
CA VAL A 2 7.56 -21.12 2.46
C VAL A 2 7.53 -19.82 1.68
N ARG A 3 7.94 -19.85 0.41
CA ARG A 3 8.04 -18.69 -0.44
C ARG A 3 7.31 -18.94 -1.75
N PHE A 4 6.45 -18.01 -2.14
CA PHE A 4 5.76 -18.03 -3.42
C PHE A 4 5.60 -16.59 -3.91
N SER A 5 5.23 -16.39 -5.17
CA SER A 5 4.84 -15.08 -5.67
C SER A 5 3.52 -15.12 -6.43
N VAL A 6 2.99 -13.92 -6.65
CA VAL A 6 1.87 -13.66 -7.52
C VAL A 6 2.23 -12.55 -8.49
N LYS A 7 1.89 -12.75 -9.77
CA LYS A 7 2.08 -11.75 -10.81
C LYS A 7 0.78 -11.02 -11.10
N TYR A 8 0.85 -9.69 -11.07
CA TYR A 8 -0.25 -8.82 -11.46
C TYR A 8 0.14 -7.94 -12.64
N LEU A 9 -0.72 -7.88 -13.66
CA LEU A 9 -0.59 -6.94 -14.76
C LEU A 9 -1.36 -5.64 -14.43
N PRO A 10 -0.69 -4.48 -14.36
CA PRO A 10 -1.36 -3.19 -14.29
C PRO A 10 -2.20 -2.97 -15.55
N THR A 11 -3.51 -2.75 -15.40
CA THR A 11 -4.44 -2.49 -16.51
C THR A 11 -4.90 -1.04 -16.58
N ALA A 12 -4.48 -0.22 -15.61
CA ALA A 12 -4.70 1.22 -15.56
C ALA A 12 -3.46 1.95 -15.02
N LEU A 13 -3.51 3.28 -15.00
CA LEU A 13 -2.45 4.10 -14.40
C LEU A 13 -2.38 3.87 -12.89
N PHE A 14 -1.17 3.63 -12.39
CA PHE A 14 -0.88 3.43 -10.98
C PHE A 14 -0.56 4.74 -10.26
N SER A 15 -0.99 4.90 -9.02
CA SER A 15 -0.68 6.06 -8.18
C SER A 15 -0.88 5.74 -6.72
N LEU A 16 0.23 5.61 -5.98
CA LEU A 16 0.24 5.44 -4.54
C LEU A 16 1.15 6.50 -3.94
N LYS A 17 0.58 7.37 -3.09
CA LYS A 17 1.35 8.44 -2.46
C LYS A 17 2.24 7.86 -1.35
N ASP A 18 3.43 8.42 -1.20
CA ASP A 18 4.24 8.22 0.00
C ASP A 18 3.48 8.66 1.27
N SER A 19 3.70 7.97 2.39
CA SER A 19 3.03 8.21 3.67
C SER A 19 3.22 9.63 4.23
N ASN A 20 4.36 10.27 3.94
CA ASN A 20 4.66 11.63 4.40
C ASN A 20 4.11 12.72 3.47
N ALA A 21 3.46 12.35 2.37
CA ALA A 21 3.03 13.32 1.38
C ALA A 21 1.70 14.00 1.76
N THR A 22 1.55 15.26 1.35
CA THR A 22 0.33 16.02 1.62
C THR A 22 -0.80 15.65 0.66
N ASN A 23 -2.03 16.07 0.99
CA ASN A 23 -3.18 15.86 0.11
C ASN A 23 -3.12 16.67 -1.19
N SER A 24 -2.44 17.82 -1.19
CA SER A 24 -2.33 18.72 -2.34
C SER A 24 -1.21 18.34 -3.29
N GLY A 25 -0.14 17.68 -2.85
CA GLY A 25 0.94 17.26 -3.74
C GLY A 25 1.76 16.11 -3.18
N ALA A 26 1.92 15.08 -4.01
CA ALA A 26 2.69 13.89 -3.69
C ALA A 26 3.24 13.25 -4.97
N LYS A 27 4.49 12.77 -4.90
CA LYS A 27 5.00 11.79 -5.87
C LYS A 27 4.39 10.42 -5.60
N SER A 28 4.37 9.59 -6.61
CA SER A 28 3.91 8.22 -6.53
C SER A 28 5.07 7.26 -6.28
N LEU A 29 4.83 6.25 -5.45
CA LEU A 29 5.67 5.07 -5.37
C LEU A 29 5.59 4.32 -6.70
N PHE A 30 6.70 3.70 -7.13
CA PHE A 30 6.73 2.89 -8.35
C PHE A 30 5.98 1.56 -8.20
N LEU A 31 5.84 1.08 -6.96
CA LEU A 31 5.22 -0.19 -6.61
C LEU A 31 4.17 0.03 -5.51
N PRO A 32 3.20 -0.89 -5.37
CA PRO A 32 2.43 -1.01 -4.13
C PRO A 32 3.36 -1.13 -2.93
N SER A 33 3.02 -0.49 -1.80
CA SER A 33 3.71 -0.78 -0.55
C SER A 33 3.21 -2.10 0.06
N PRO A 34 4.04 -2.81 0.84
CA PRO A 34 3.58 -3.96 1.63
C PRO A 34 2.31 -3.66 2.42
N TYR A 35 2.22 -2.47 3.03
CA TYR A 35 1.01 -1.99 3.69
C TYR A 35 -0.20 -2.03 2.75
N SER A 36 -0.09 -1.44 1.55
CA SER A 36 -1.18 -1.39 0.58
C SER A 36 -1.59 -2.78 0.05
N VAL A 37 -0.65 -3.71 -0.05
CA VAL A 37 -0.91 -5.11 -0.43
C VAL A 37 -1.67 -5.84 0.68
N LYS A 38 -1.23 -5.71 1.94
CA LYS A 38 -1.92 -6.28 3.11
C LYS A 38 -3.31 -5.70 3.28
N MET A 39 -3.49 -4.39 3.09
CA MET A 39 -4.80 -3.76 3.13
C MET A 39 -5.73 -4.25 1.99
N ALA A 40 -5.20 -4.45 0.78
CA ALA A 40 -5.97 -5.00 -0.32
C ALA A 40 -6.42 -6.44 -0.02
N LEU A 41 -5.54 -7.25 0.56
CA LEU A 41 -5.85 -8.61 1.00
C LEU A 41 -6.92 -8.64 2.10
N LEU A 42 -6.79 -7.83 3.15
CA LEU A 42 -7.81 -7.68 4.20
C LEU A 42 -9.16 -7.32 3.60
N ASN A 43 -9.19 -6.35 2.68
CA ASN A 43 -10.43 -5.96 2.01
C ASN A 43 -11.07 -7.12 1.23
N GLN A 44 -10.29 -7.95 0.54
CA GLN A 44 -10.82 -9.12 -0.17
C GLN A 44 -11.36 -10.18 0.80
N ILE A 45 -10.66 -10.45 1.89
CA ILE A 45 -11.13 -11.41 2.91
C ILE A 45 -12.44 -10.92 3.51
N ILE A 46 -12.51 -9.65 3.95
CA ILE A 46 -13.74 -9.06 4.51
C ILE A 46 -14.91 -9.12 3.50
N THR A 47 -14.64 -8.90 2.22
CA THR A 47 -15.67 -8.93 1.17
C THR A 47 -16.28 -10.32 1.00
N ILE A 48 -15.52 -11.39 1.27
CA ILE A 48 -15.92 -12.77 1.01
C ILE A 48 -16.41 -13.47 2.27
N GLU A 49 -15.67 -13.34 3.36
CA GLU A 49 -15.90 -14.06 4.63
C GLU A 49 -16.63 -13.20 5.67
N GLY A 50 -16.70 -11.88 5.47
CA GLY A 50 -17.16 -10.93 6.48
C GLY A 50 -16.06 -10.50 7.46
N VAL A 51 -16.37 -9.51 8.29
CA VAL A 51 -15.40 -8.91 9.23
C VAL A 51 -15.13 -9.79 10.45
N GLU A 52 -16.11 -10.61 10.85
CA GLU A 52 -16.07 -11.42 12.08
C GLU A 52 -14.92 -12.44 12.10
N ILE A 53 -14.40 -12.82 10.92
CA ILE A 53 -13.23 -13.71 10.79
C ILE A 53 -11.97 -13.14 11.47
N PHE A 54 -11.92 -11.82 11.65
CA PHE A 54 -10.81 -11.13 12.31
C PHE A 54 -11.00 -10.92 13.80
N ASN A 55 -12.13 -11.34 14.37
CA ASN A 55 -12.40 -11.14 15.78
C ASN A 55 -11.32 -11.82 16.64
N PRO A 56 -10.79 -11.11 17.65
CA PRO A 56 -9.81 -11.70 18.58
C PRO A 56 -10.40 -12.94 19.27
N LYS A 57 -9.57 -13.95 19.51
CA LYS A 57 -9.97 -15.07 20.37
C LYS A 57 -9.91 -14.58 21.83
N GLU A 58 -10.92 -14.94 22.62
CA GLU A 58 -10.89 -14.64 24.05
C GLU A 58 -9.89 -15.55 24.77
N GLU A 59 -8.82 -14.98 25.35
CA GLU A 59 -8.02 -15.68 26.35
C GLU A 59 -8.65 -15.51 27.75
N GLU A 60 -8.89 -16.63 28.44
CA GLU A 60 -9.23 -16.64 29.87
C GLU A 60 -8.00 -16.24 30.70
N THR A 61 -7.96 -14.99 31.17
CA THR A 61 -7.00 -14.60 32.19
C THR A 61 -7.52 -14.95 33.58
N THR A 62 -7.00 -16.04 34.15
CA THR A 62 -7.13 -16.33 35.58
C THR A 62 -6.42 -15.24 36.39
N LYS A 63 -7.13 -14.63 37.34
CA LYS A 63 -6.63 -13.67 38.36
C LYS A 63 -6.26 -12.25 37.86
N GLY A 64 -7.29 -11.41 37.70
CA GLY A 64 -7.20 -9.96 37.99
C GLY A 64 -6.28 -9.08 37.13
N LYS A 65 -5.63 -9.62 36.09
CA LYS A 65 -4.85 -8.85 35.11
C LYS A 65 -5.68 -8.65 33.84
N LYS A 66 -5.55 -7.47 33.21
CA LYS A 66 -6.25 -7.09 31.96
C LYS A 66 -6.18 -8.24 30.94
N LYS A 67 -7.34 -8.67 30.44
CA LYS A 67 -7.51 -9.64 29.35
C LYS A 67 -6.67 -9.16 28.15
N LYS A 68 -5.60 -9.86 27.81
CA LYS A 68 -4.85 -9.60 26.57
C LYS A 68 -5.61 -10.34 25.49
N LEU A 69 -6.31 -9.62 24.62
CA LEU A 69 -6.96 -10.22 23.47
C LEU A 69 -5.85 -10.64 22.51
N GLN A 70 -5.76 -11.92 22.19
CA GLN A 70 -4.91 -12.42 21.12
C GLN A 70 -5.63 -12.14 19.80
N GLU A 71 -4.93 -11.52 18.85
CA GLU A 71 -5.50 -11.27 17.52
C GLU A 71 -5.85 -12.61 16.84
N SER A 72 -6.76 -12.56 15.86
CA SER A 72 -7.04 -13.76 15.08
C SER A 72 -5.76 -14.27 14.40
N GLU A 73 -5.56 -15.59 14.38
CA GLU A 73 -4.44 -16.24 13.69
C GLU A 73 -4.34 -15.78 12.23
N ILE A 74 -5.49 -15.52 11.60
CA ILE A 74 -5.60 -14.99 10.24
C ILE A 74 -5.02 -13.58 10.13
N PHE A 75 -5.33 -12.69 11.08
CA PHE A 75 -4.75 -11.35 11.08
C PHE A 75 -3.24 -11.39 11.31
N GLU A 76 -2.78 -12.19 12.27
CA GLU A 76 -1.35 -12.35 12.56
C GLU A 76 -0.60 -12.88 11.34
N ALA A 77 -1.14 -13.89 10.66
CA ALA A 77 -0.59 -14.40 9.41
C ALA A 77 -0.43 -13.29 8.35
N ILE A 78 -1.42 -12.41 8.17
CA ILE A 78 -1.34 -11.31 7.21
C ILE A 78 -0.34 -10.24 7.64
N ARG A 79 -0.34 -9.89 8.94
CA ARG A 79 0.57 -8.89 9.51
C ARG A 79 2.02 -9.32 9.34
N ASP A 80 2.31 -10.59 9.62
CA ASP A 80 3.68 -11.10 9.71
C ASP A 80 4.21 -11.65 8.38
N ALA A 81 3.34 -11.82 7.36
CA ALA A 81 3.77 -12.13 6.00
C ALA A 81 4.77 -11.07 5.50
N LYS A 82 5.96 -11.53 5.11
CA LYS A 82 6.98 -10.65 4.51
C LYS A 82 6.70 -10.51 3.03
N ILE A 83 6.75 -9.28 2.55
CA ILE A 83 6.47 -8.94 1.15
C ILE A 83 7.71 -8.31 0.53
N SER A 84 8.14 -8.87 -0.59
CA SER A 84 9.23 -8.35 -1.41
C SER A 84 8.82 -8.34 -2.88
N PHE A 85 9.64 -7.74 -3.74
CA PHE A 85 9.27 -7.52 -5.15
C PHE A 85 10.39 -7.97 -6.08
N TYR A 86 9.97 -8.51 -7.22
CA TYR A 86 10.84 -8.75 -8.36
C TYR A 86 10.37 -7.93 -9.56
N LEU A 87 11.28 -7.18 -10.15
CA LEU A 87 11.09 -6.42 -11.37
C LEU A 87 11.84 -7.10 -12.52
N PRO A 88 11.13 -7.66 -13.53
CA PRO A 88 11.77 -8.20 -14.71
C PRO A 88 12.64 -7.14 -15.39
N GLN A 89 13.83 -7.55 -15.86
CA GLN A 89 14.71 -6.67 -16.61
C GLN A 89 13.98 -6.06 -17.82
N GLY A 90 14.18 -4.76 -18.07
CA GLY A 90 13.49 -4.07 -19.16
C GLY A 90 12.07 -3.60 -18.84
N SER A 91 11.56 -3.87 -17.64
CA SER A 91 10.28 -3.31 -17.16
C SER A 91 10.29 -1.79 -17.27
N LYS A 92 9.29 -1.20 -17.93
CA LYS A 92 9.22 0.25 -18.15
C LYS A 92 8.17 0.89 -17.25
N PHE A 93 8.55 2.01 -16.66
CA PHE A 93 7.71 2.86 -15.82
C PHE A 93 7.71 4.26 -16.41
N CYS A 94 6.55 4.76 -16.84
CA CYS A 94 6.38 6.12 -17.35
C CYS A 94 5.61 6.95 -16.34
N VAL A 95 6.29 7.90 -15.72
CA VAL A 95 5.76 8.77 -14.68
C VAL A 95 5.31 10.07 -15.34
N ASN A 96 4.05 10.46 -15.19
CA ASN A 96 3.60 11.75 -15.71
C ASN A 96 3.89 12.90 -14.72
N ASN A 97 4.28 14.05 -15.25
CA ASN A 97 4.54 15.27 -14.49
C ASN A 97 3.36 16.23 -14.68
N ALA A 98 2.21 15.94 -14.08
CA ALA A 98 0.98 16.71 -14.29
C ALA A 98 0.47 17.42 -13.03
N PHE A 99 0.11 18.70 -13.20
CA PHE A 99 -0.76 19.41 -12.27
C PHE A 99 -2.20 19.29 -12.76
N VAL A 100 -3.08 18.87 -11.87
CA VAL A 100 -4.51 18.72 -12.17
C VAL A 100 -5.32 19.58 -11.22
N LYS A 101 -6.40 20.16 -11.74
CA LYS A 101 -7.38 20.85 -10.91
C LYS A 101 -8.28 19.80 -10.27
N ILE A 102 -8.46 19.88 -8.95
CA ILE A 102 -9.31 18.97 -8.17
C ILE A 102 -10.35 19.76 -7.38
N LEU A 103 -11.45 19.09 -7.04
CA LEU A 103 -12.42 19.61 -6.09
C LEU A 103 -12.00 19.18 -4.67
N LYS A 104 -11.78 20.15 -3.79
CA LYS A 104 -11.55 19.93 -2.35
C LYS A 104 -12.79 20.39 -1.58
N ILE A 105 -13.19 19.63 -0.56
CA ILE A 105 -14.23 20.07 0.39
C ILE A 105 -13.79 21.41 1.01
N LYS A 106 -14.68 22.38 1.06
CA LYS A 106 -14.46 23.65 1.74
C LYS A 106 -14.31 23.38 3.24
N GLU A 107 -13.29 23.98 3.84
CA GLU A 107 -13.10 23.96 5.29
C GLU A 107 -13.64 25.27 5.86
N ASP A 108 -14.37 25.20 6.98
CA ASP A 108 -14.78 26.41 7.69
C ASP A 108 -13.56 27.07 8.32
N LYS A 109 -13.10 28.15 7.71
CA LYS A 109 -11.98 28.97 8.18
C LYS A 109 -12.43 30.25 8.89
N SER A 110 -13.73 30.38 9.21
CA SER A 110 -14.24 31.56 9.90
C SER A 110 -13.69 31.66 11.33
N SER A 111 -13.22 32.83 11.70
CA SER A 111 -12.73 33.11 13.06
C SER A 111 -13.91 33.24 14.04
N LYS A 112 -13.65 33.19 15.36
CA LYS A 112 -14.70 33.45 16.38
C LYS A 112 -15.42 34.78 16.12
N LYS A 113 -14.69 35.82 15.72
CA LYS A 113 -15.21 37.16 15.42
C LYS A 113 -16.14 37.17 14.20
N ASP A 114 -15.82 36.35 13.19
CA ASP A 114 -16.68 36.19 12.00
C ASP A 114 -18.00 35.49 12.36
N LYS A 115 -17.95 34.50 13.26
CA LYS A 115 -19.13 33.76 13.72
C LYS A 115 -20.05 34.66 14.57
N GLU A 116 -19.47 35.47 15.45
CA GLU A 116 -20.20 36.47 16.24
C GLU A 116 -20.82 37.58 15.37
N ALA A 117 -20.18 37.93 14.24
CA ALA A 117 -20.71 38.85 13.23
C ALA A 117 -21.77 38.22 12.30
N GLY A 118 -22.20 36.98 12.56
CA GLY A 118 -23.26 36.30 11.80
C GLY A 118 -22.81 35.72 10.45
N LYS A 119 -21.51 35.57 10.20
CA LYS A 119 -21.02 34.96 8.96
C LYS A 119 -21.29 33.45 8.97
N ILE A 120 -22.15 33.00 8.06
CA ILE A 120 -22.51 31.58 7.91
C ILE A 120 -21.52 30.92 6.94
N PHE A 121 -20.96 29.78 7.34
CA PHE A 121 -20.16 28.96 6.45
C PHE A 121 -21.06 28.20 5.48
N GLU A 122 -20.85 28.41 4.18
CA GLU A 122 -21.50 27.63 3.13
C GLU A 122 -20.68 26.38 2.81
N PRO A 123 -21.19 25.17 3.13
CA PRO A 123 -20.53 23.93 2.76
C PRO A 123 -20.52 23.77 1.24
N GLY A 124 -19.51 23.09 0.72
CA GLY A 124 -19.42 22.80 -0.71
C GLY A 124 -18.02 22.39 -1.13
N PHE A 125 -17.78 22.40 -2.44
CA PHE A 125 -16.47 22.14 -3.02
C PHE A 125 -15.83 23.43 -3.52
N GLN A 126 -14.50 23.48 -3.49
CA GLN A 126 -13.69 24.51 -4.11
C GLN A 126 -12.68 23.88 -5.04
N GLU A 127 -12.43 24.51 -6.18
CA GLU A 127 -11.36 24.11 -7.07
C GLU A 127 -10.01 24.46 -6.46
N THR A 128 -9.07 23.52 -6.52
CA THR A 128 -7.68 23.75 -6.14
C THR A 128 -6.75 23.01 -7.08
N ILE A 129 -5.54 23.50 -7.25
CA ILE A 129 -4.52 22.82 -8.06
C ILE A 129 -3.83 21.80 -7.17
N SER A 130 -3.75 20.57 -7.64
CA SER A 130 -3.04 19.49 -6.97
C SER A 130 -2.04 18.85 -7.92
N PHE A 131 -0.85 18.56 -7.39
CA PHE A 131 0.12 17.73 -8.09
C PHE A 131 -0.29 16.26 -7.94
N ARG A 132 -0.56 15.59 -9.07
CA ARG A 132 -0.87 14.16 -9.09
C ARG A 132 0.01 13.44 -10.09
N GLU A 133 0.88 12.63 -9.53
CA GLU A 133 1.73 11.72 -10.28
C GLU A 133 1.01 10.37 -10.48
N TYR A 134 1.04 9.89 -11.71
CA TYR A 134 0.55 8.60 -12.16
C TYR A 134 1.65 7.90 -12.95
N ILE A 135 1.68 6.59 -12.84
CA ILE A 135 2.71 5.73 -13.40
C ILE A 135 2.04 4.74 -14.33
N GLN A 136 2.43 4.75 -15.61
CA GLN A 136 2.16 3.64 -16.50
C GLN A 136 3.24 2.58 -16.31
N ILE A 137 2.81 1.38 -15.92
CA ILE A 137 3.68 0.23 -15.73
C ILE A 137 3.34 -0.78 -16.83
N THR A 138 4.35 -1.21 -17.59
CA THR A 138 4.14 -1.98 -18.83
C THR A 138 4.30 -3.49 -18.67
N HIS A 139 4.90 -3.93 -17.57
CA HIS A 139 5.21 -5.34 -17.32
C HIS A 139 4.48 -5.80 -16.06
N PRO A 140 4.23 -7.11 -15.91
CA PRO A 140 3.69 -7.65 -14.67
C PRO A 140 4.59 -7.32 -13.49
N LEU A 141 3.98 -6.93 -12.38
CA LEU A 141 4.66 -6.83 -11.09
C LEU A 141 4.60 -8.19 -10.40
N GLU A 142 5.76 -8.71 -10.00
CA GLU A 142 5.85 -9.94 -9.23
C GLU A 142 6.02 -9.60 -7.75
N ILE A 143 5.01 -9.96 -6.96
CA ILE A 143 4.96 -9.74 -5.51
C ILE A 143 5.26 -11.07 -4.83
N ILE A 144 6.35 -11.12 -4.08
CA ILE A 144 6.85 -12.29 -3.39
C ILE A 144 6.38 -12.26 -1.95
N PHE A 145 5.86 -13.39 -1.47
CA PHE A 145 5.42 -13.61 -0.11
C PHE A 145 6.31 -14.65 0.55
N GLU A 146 6.81 -14.35 1.74
CA GLU A 146 7.40 -15.35 2.64
C GLU A 146 6.46 -15.55 3.84
N VAL A 147 6.05 -16.79 4.03
CA VAL A 147 5.04 -17.22 5.01
C VAL A 147 5.59 -18.33 5.91
N SER A 148 4.95 -18.60 7.06
CA SER A 148 5.42 -19.60 8.03
C SER A 148 5.45 -21.00 7.43
N ASP A 149 4.37 -21.38 6.74
CA ASP A 149 4.09 -22.74 6.28
C ASP A 149 3.16 -22.77 5.06
N THR A 150 2.96 -23.97 4.51
CA THR A 150 2.13 -24.22 3.31
C THR A 150 0.65 -23.96 3.56
N SER A 151 0.14 -24.08 4.79
CA SER A 151 -1.27 -23.79 5.09
C SER A 151 -1.56 -22.30 4.94
N GLN A 152 -0.62 -21.46 5.39
CA GLN A 152 -0.69 -20.01 5.21
C GLN A 152 -0.61 -19.63 3.72
N GLU A 153 0.28 -20.26 2.95
CA GLU A 153 0.35 -20.06 1.49
C GLU A 153 -1.00 -20.36 0.81
N VAL A 154 -1.58 -21.53 1.06
CA VAL A 154 -2.88 -21.95 0.50
C VAL A 154 -3.97 -20.96 0.91
N PHE A 155 -3.98 -20.55 2.17
CA PHE A 155 -4.91 -19.53 2.66
C PHE A 155 -4.79 -18.21 1.90
N LEU A 156 -3.57 -17.66 1.77
CA LEU A 156 -3.36 -16.40 1.05
C LEU A 156 -3.75 -16.52 -0.44
N LYS A 157 -3.45 -17.65 -1.08
CA LYS A 157 -3.82 -17.92 -2.48
C LYS A 157 -5.34 -17.92 -2.70
N ASN A 158 -6.16 -18.20 -1.69
CA ASN A 158 -7.63 -18.11 -1.83
C ASN A 158 -8.15 -16.68 -2.07
N TYR A 159 -7.36 -15.66 -1.73
CA TYR A 159 -7.77 -14.26 -1.78
C TYR A 159 -6.92 -13.40 -2.71
N LEU A 160 -5.62 -13.70 -2.87
CA LEU A 160 -4.71 -12.89 -3.68
C LEU A 160 -5.22 -12.72 -5.12
N HIS A 161 -5.65 -13.80 -5.79
CA HIS A 161 -6.16 -13.73 -7.18
C HIS A 161 -7.45 -12.91 -7.34
N LYS A 162 -8.10 -12.52 -6.24
CA LYS A 162 -9.32 -11.70 -6.22
C LYS A 162 -9.02 -10.21 -6.04
N ILE A 163 -7.77 -9.84 -5.79
CA ILE A 163 -7.36 -8.45 -5.67
C ILE A 163 -7.35 -7.78 -7.05
N ASN A 164 -8.09 -6.68 -7.18
CA ASN A 164 -8.23 -5.93 -8.44
C ASN A 164 -7.53 -4.57 -8.43
N TYR A 165 -7.04 -4.09 -7.29
CA TYR A 165 -6.32 -2.83 -7.18
C TYR A 165 -5.45 -2.79 -5.92
N PHE A 166 -4.40 -1.96 -5.97
CA PHE A 166 -3.59 -1.61 -4.81
C PHE A 166 -3.63 -0.11 -4.56
N GLY A 167 -3.83 0.28 -3.30
CA GLY A 167 -3.94 1.70 -2.94
C GLY A 167 -5.25 2.33 -3.42
N LYS A 168 -5.20 3.14 -4.48
CA LYS A 168 -6.38 3.85 -4.99
C LYS A 168 -7.26 2.90 -5.82
N ARG A 169 -8.58 3.03 -5.67
CA ARG A 169 -9.57 2.21 -6.40
C ARG A 169 -9.45 2.27 -7.93
N GLY A 170 -8.92 3.36 -8.49
CA GLY A 170 -8.73 3.51 -9.95
C GLY A 170 -7.43 2.91 -10.49
N CYS A 171 -6.56 2.37 -9.63
CA CYS A 171 -5.29 1.77 -10.01
C CYS A 171 -5.45 0.25 -10.17
N PHE A 172 -6.07 -0.16 -11.28
CA PHE A 172 -6.43 -1.55 -11.52
C PHE A 172 -5.24 -2.44 -11.85
N PHE A 173 -5.30 -3.65 -11.30
CA PHE A 173 -4.37 -4.75 -11.51
C PHE A 173 -5.17 -6.01 -11.82
N GLN A 174 -4.71 -6.76 -12.80
CA GLN A 174 -5.27 -8.06 -13.16
C GLN A 174 -4.32 -9.16 -12.70
N PHE A 175 -4.84 -10.12 -11.93
CA PHE A 175 -4.12 -11.34 -11.60
C PHE A 175 -3.73 -12.10 -12.88
N LEU A 176 -2.50 -12.59 -12.95
CA LEU A 176 -2.03 -13.45 -14.02
C LEU A 176 -1.85 -14.90 -13.56
N GLU A 177 -0.94 -15.11 -12.61
CA GLU A 177 -0.54 -16.44 -12.17
C GLU A 177 0.12 -16.39 -10.79
N TYR A 178 0.16 -17.57 -10.15
CA TYR A 178 1.04 -17.85 -9.04
C TYR A 178 2.35 -18.46 -9.54
N ASN A 179 3.44 -18.22 -8.80
CA ASN A 179 4.71 -18.90 -9.02
C ASN A 179 5.24 -19.42 -7.68
N ASP A 180 5.29 -20.75 -7.56
CA ASP A 180 5.71 -21.44 -6.34
C ASP A 180 7.23 -21.42 -6.15
N ASN A 181 7.97 -21.05 -7.20
CA ASN A 181 9.43 -20.91 -7.18
C ASN A 181 9.83 -19.51 -7.69
N PRO A 182 9.56 -18.46 -6.90
CA PRO A 182 9.83 -17.10 -7.32
C PRO A 182 11.33 -16.80 -7.42
N PRO A 183 11.74 -15.92 -8.35
CA PRO A 183 13.12 -15.44 -8.44
C PRO A 183 13.49 -14.63 -7.19
N GLU A 184 14.79 -14.49 -6.90
CA GLU A 184 15.26 -13.62 -5.82
C GLU A 184 14.76 -12.17 -5.98
N ALA A 185 14.29 -11.58 -4.87
CA ALA A 185 13.84 -10.20 -4.89
C ALA A 185 14.98 -9.27 -5.31
N ASN A 186 14.71 -8.37 -6.26
CA ASN A 186 15.69 -7.39 -6.74
C ASN A 186 15.36 -5.96 -6.33
N VAL A 187 14.23 -5.75 -5.64
CA VAL A 187 13.94 -4.57 -4.84
C VAL A 187 14.34 -4.89 -3.41
N VAL A 188 15.31 -4.15 -2.87
CA VAL A 188 15.94 -4.50 -1.59
C VAL A 188 16.04 -3.31 -0.66
N PRO A 189 16.10 -3.53 0.66
CA PRO A 189 16.40 -2.48 1.63
C PRO A 189 17.70 -1.76 1.30
N PHE A 190 17.69 -0.43 1.44
CA PHE A 190 18.87 0.40 1.25
C PHE A 190 19.91 0.11 2.32
N ASP A 191 21.10 -0.29 1.88
CA ASP A 191 22.26 -0.50 2.73
C ASP A 191 23.43 0.30 2.16
N VAL A 192 23.92 1.26 2.95
CA VAL A 192 25.05 2.14 2.60
C VAL A 192 26.30 1.34 2.21
N LYS A 193 26.48 0.15 2.78
CA LYS A 193 27.67 -0.70 2.54
C LYS A 193 27.61 -1.46 1.22
N LYS A 194 26.41 -1.68 0.65
CA LYS A 194 26.23 -2.54 -0.54
C LYS A 194 26.34 -1.78 -1.87
N GLY A 195 26.34 -0.44 -1.85
CA GLY A 195 26.59 0.37 -3.04
C GLY A 195 25.62 0.12 -4.21
N LEU A 196 24.38 -0.30 -3.93
CA LEU A 196 23.40 -0.64 -4.96
C LEU A 196 22.91 0.61 -5.69
N SER A 197 22.90 0.54 -7.02
CA SER A 197 22.41 1.62 -7.89
C SER A 197 20.93 1.44 -8.18
N GLY A 198 20.16 2.52 -8.06
CA GLY A 198 18.73 2.48 -8.28
C GLY A 198 18.01 3.74 -7.80
N ILE A 199 16.67 3.68 -7.81
CA ILE A 199 15.82 4.72 -7.26
C ILE A 199 15.51 4.38 -5.80
N LEU A 200 15.80 5.32 -4.90
CA LEU A 200 15.44 5.20 -3.49
C LEU A 200 14.02 5.69 -3.27
N GLN A 201 13.17 4.85 -2.69
CA GLN A 201 11.83 5.22 -2.25
C GLN A 201 11.54 4.60 -0.89
N LYS A 202 10.79 5.34 -0.08
CA LYS A 202 10.36 4.90 1.24
C LYS A 202 9.02 4.18 1.11
N TYR A 203 8.92 3.01 1.72
CA TYR A 203 7.72 2.17 1.71
C TYR A 203 7.26 1.91 3.14
N ASP A 204 5.95 1.83 3.33
CA ASP A 204 5.33 1.49 4.60
C ASP A 204 4.85 0.03 4.63
N ASP A 205 4.88 -0.54 5.84
CA ASP A 205 4.35 -1.86 6.16
C ASP A 205 3.70 -1.82 7.56
N PHE A 206 3.00 -2.90 7.93
CA PHE A 206 2.50 -3.07 9.30
C PHE A 206 3.66 -3.14 10.28
N ASP A 207 3.49 -2.44 11.40
CA ASP A 207 4.32 -2.61 12.58
C ASP A 207 4.01 -3.97 13.25
N GLU A 208 4.96 -4.53 13.99
CA GLU A 208 4.77 -5.82 14.69
C GLU A 208 3.65 -5.75 15.75
N LEU A 209 3.38 -4.55 16.28
CA LEU A 209 2.35 -4.32 17.30
C LEU A 209 1.00 -3.87 16.71
N VAL A 210 0.84 -3.89 15.39
CA VAL A 210 -0.45 -3.61 14.75
C VAL A 210 -1.46 -4.69 15.15
N THR A 211 -2.67 -4.23 15.48
CA THR A 211 -3.86 -5.06 15.69
C THR A 211 -4.88 -4.84 14.58
N PHE A 212 -5.85 -5.74 14.42
CA PHE A 212 -6.90 -5.58 13.41
C PHE A 212 -7.68 -4.28 13.63
N GLU A 213 -7.98 -3.97 14.88
CA GLU A 213 -8.62 -2.72 15.27
C GLU A 213 -7.84 -1.49 14.80
N MET A 214 -6.51 -1.51 14.77
CA MET A 214 -5.71 -0.37 14.29
C MET A 214 -5.77 -0.16 12.78
N VAL A 215 -6.18 -1.16 11.99
CA VAL A 215 -6.33 -1.06 10.53
C VAL A 215 -7.80 -1.00 10.08
N ASN A 216 -8.73 -1.23 11.01
CA ASN A 216 -10.16 -1.08 10.80
C ASN A 216 -10.53 0.41 10.74
N ASN A 217 -11.04 0.86 9.59
CA ASN A 217 -11.46 2.25 9.39
C ASN A 217 -12.61 2.71 10.31
N PHE A 218 -13.32 1.78 10.95
CA PHE A 218 -14.46 2.05 11.83
C PHE A 218 -14.11 2.08 13.33
N SER A 219 -12.90 1.66 13.73
CA SER A 219 -12.52 1.57 15.15
C SER A 219 -12.14 2.91 15.79
N GLY A 220 -11.81 3.92 14.97
CA GLY A 220 -11.26 5.20 15.42
C GLY A 220 -9.81 5.12 15.95
N LYS A 221 -9.17 3.95 15.94
CA LYS A 221 -7.77 3.79 16.37
C LYS A 221 -6.81 4.17 15.23
N SER A 222 -5.67 4.75 15.59
CA SER A 222 -4.62 5.06 14.62
C SER A 222 -3.79 3.82 14.27
N THR A 223 -3.50 3.66 12.98
CA THR A 223 -2.62 2.60 12.51
C THR A 223 -1.17 2.92 12.84
N LYS A 224 -0.42 1.95 13.36
CA LYS A 224 1.04 2.00 13.44
C LYS A 224 1.65 1.42 12.16
N ARG A 225 2.68 2.07 11.64
CA ARG A 225 3.37 1.62 10.44
C ARG A 225 4.87 1.68 10.67
N LYS A 226 5.58 0.70 10.15
CA LYS A 226 7.03 0.76 9.99
C LYS A 226 7.35 1.28 8.60
N GLU A 227 8.45 2.00 8.47
CA GLU A 227 8.89 2.57 7.21
C GLU A 227 10.30 2.08 6.90
N GLU A 228 10.55 1.72 5.66
CA GLU A 228 11.86 1.28 5.18
C GLU A 228 12.17 1.93 3.83
N ILE A 229 13.44 2.30 3.62
CA ILE A 229 13.89 2.83 2.33
C ILE A 229 14.37 1.66 1.49
N TRP A 230 13.80 1.51 0.30
CA TRP A 230 14.17 0.48 -0.67
C TRP A 230 14.88 1.08 -1.88
N VAL A 231 15.80 0.30 -2.42
CA VAL A 231 16.47 0.53 -3.70
C VAL A 231 15.71 -0.25 -4.76
N LEU A 232 15.08 0.47 -5.69
CA LEU A 232 14.49 -0.12 -6.88
C LEU A 232 15.53 -0.14 -7.99
N PRO A 233 15.73 -1.27 -8.69
CA PRO A 233 16.72 -1.40 -9.76
C PRO A 233 16.23 -0.71 -11.04
N LEU A 234 15.99 0.60 -10.96
CA LEU A 234 15.47 1.45 -12.02
C LEU A 234 16.50 2.50 -12.40
N ARG A 235 16.63 2.77 -13.71
CA ARG A 235 17.37 3.93 -14.23
C ARG A 235 16.45 4.83 -15.03
N SER A 236 16.67 6.15 -14.94
CA SER A 236 16.02 7.10 -15.84
C SER A 236 16.55 6.90 -17.27
N ARG A 237 15.64 6.74 -18.23
CA ARG A 237 15.95 6.58 -19.64
C ARG A 237 15.78 7.89 -20.41
N THR A 238 14.66 8.57 -20.19
CA THR A 238 14.33 9.85 -20.82
C THR A 238 13.50 10.69 -19.85
N SER A 239 13.67 12.01 -19.91
CA SER A 239 12.90 12.94 -19.10
C SER A 239 12.51 14.16 -19.91
N SER A 240 11.32 14.70 -19.64
CA SER A 240 10.79 15.92 -20.25
C SER A 240 9.95 16.69 -19.24
N LYS A 241 9.42 17.84 -19.65
CA LYS A 241 8.46 18.60 -18.83
C LYS A 241 7.22 17.77 -18.46
N SER A 242 6.75 16.90 -19.35
CA SER A 242 5.45 16.22 -19.19
C SER A 242 5.56 14.82 -18.59
N TYR A 243 6.74 14.18 -18.66
CA TYR A 243 6.92 12.83 -18.15
C TYR A 243 8.39 12.49 -17.93
N THR A 244 8.63 11.46 -17.11
CA THR A 244 9.93 10.79 -16.93
C THR A 244 9.75 9.29 -17.15
N SER A 245 10.58 8.69 -18.01
CA SER A 245 10.57 7.25 -18.26
C SER A 245 11.74 6.57 -17.57
N TYR A 246 11.46 5.49 -16.86
CA TYR A 246 12.42 4.63 -16.19
C TYR A 246 12.37 3.22 -16.79
N VAL A 247 13.49 2.52 -16.70
CA VAL A 247 13.61 1.13 -17.11
C VAL A 247 14.33 0.33 -16.01
N SER A 248 13.85 -0.89 -15.75
CA SER A 248 14.51 -1.82 -14.85
C SER A 248 15.82 -2.33 -15.45
N ILE A 249 16.89 -2.31 -14.65
CA ILE A 249 18.24 -2.79 -15.01
C ILE A 249 18.47 -4.22 -14.56
#